data_AF-A0A350CTZ9-F1
#
_entry.id   AF-A0A350CTZ9-F1
#
_cell.length_a   1.000
_cell.length_b   1.000
_cell.length_c   1.000
_cell.angle_alpha   90.00
_cell.angle_beta   90.00
_cell.angle_gamma   90.00
#
_symmetry.space_group_name_H-M   'P 1'
#
loop_
_entity.id
_entity.type
_entity.pdbx_description
1 polymer ?
#
loop_
_entity_poly.entity_id
_entity_poly.type
_entity_poly.pdbx_seq_one_letter_code
_entity_poly.pdbx_strand_id
1 'polypeptide(L)'
;FPARPHPAGQNPRSIARKLSGWRGFYQWLSLQLALPANPVDGVRAPRRAKSLPKALAVDDAVQLLEANRHGHPEPAELCNRAMFELLYSSGLRVS
;
A
#
# COMPACT_ATOMS: atom_id res chain seq x y z
N PHE A 1 0.12 -22.75 -20.86
CA PHE A 1 -1.02 -21.82 -21.01
C PHE A 1 -0.58 -20.41 -20.60
N PRO A 2 -0.29 -19.51 -21.57
CA PRO A 2 0.31 -18.22 -21.29
C PRO A 2 -0.68 -17.27 -20.61
N ALA A 3 -0.17 -16.46 -19.68
CA ALA A 3 -0.94 -15.51 -18.90
C ALA A 3 -1.56 -14.45 -19.82
N ARG A 4 -2.89 -14.31 -19.75
CA ARG A 4 -3.65 -13.32 -20.51
C ARG A 4 -3.22 -11.92 -20.04
N PRO A 5 -2.84 -10.99 -20.93
CA PRO A 5 -2.55 -9.61 -20.54
C PRO A 5 -3.83 -9.00 -19.94
N HIS A 6 -3.72 -8.38 -18.77
CA HIS A 6 -4.85 -7.71 -18.13
C HIS A 6 -5.30 -6.53 -19.00
N PRO A 7 -6.55 -6.51 -19.51
CA PRO A 7 -7.01 -5.51 -20.47
C PRO A 7 -7.27 -4.11 -19.89
N ALA A 8 -6.83 -3.85 -18.66
CA ALA A 8 -6.87 -2.54 -18.04
C ALA A 8 -5.62 -2.45 -17.18
N GLY A 9 -4.81 -1.40 -17.30
CA GLY A 9 -3.55 -1.16 -16.56
C GLY A 9 -3.68 -1.04 -15.04
N GLN A 10 -4.61 -1.76 -14.43
CA GLN A 10 -4.85 -1.81 -13.00
C GLN A 10 -3.75 -2.63 -12.34
N ASN A 11 -3.14 -2.04 -11.31
CA ASN A 11 -2.16 -2.70 -10.47
C ASN A 11 -2.74 -4.03 -9.92
N PRO A 12 -2.02 -5.17 -10.01
CA PRO A 12 -2.44 -6.45 -9.45
C PRO A 12 -2.93 -6.38 -7.99
N ARG A 13 -2.37 -5.44 -7.20
CA ARG A 13 -2.81 -5.15 -5.82
C ARG A 13 -4.25 -4.62 -5.74
N SER A 14 -4.64 -3.77 -6.69
CA SER A 14 -6.01 -3.24 -6.79
C SER A 14 -6.99 -4.36 -7.14
N ILE A 15 -6.63 -5.19 -8.13
CA ILE A 15 -7.45 -6.35 -8.56
C ILE A 15 -7.65 -7.33 -7.40
N ALA A 16 -6.57 -7.69 -6.69
CA ALA A 16 -6.66 -8.58 -5.53
C ALA A 16 -7.53 -8.01 -4.40
N ARG A 17 -7.45 -6.70 -4.14
CA ARG A 17 -8.27 -6.04 -3.11
C ARG A 17 -9.75 -6.02 -3.48
N LYS A 18 -10.07 -5.69 -4.74
CA LYS A 18 -11.46 -5.76 -5.25
C LYS A 18 -12.03 -7.17 -5.12
N LEU A 19 -11.25 -8.19 -5.53
CA LEU A 19 -11.65 -9.58 -5.43
C LEU A 19 -11.90 -10.03 -3.98
N SER A 20 -11.09 -9.55 -3.02
CA SER A 20 -11.32 -9.83 -1.59
C SER A 20 -12.66 -9.26 -1.12
N GLY A 21 -13.02 -8.06 -1.55
CA GLY A 21 -14.32 -7.45 -1.25
C GLY A 21 -15.48 -8.24 -1.85
N TRP A 22 -15.36 -8.67 -3.11
CA TRP A 22 -16.39 -9.47 -3.75
C TRP A 22 -16.59 -10.83 -3.08
N ARG A 23 -15.53 -11.52 -2.65
CA ARG A 23 -15.67 -12.80 -1.94
C ARG A 23 -16.46 -12.66 -0.64
N GLY A 24 -16.17 -11.64 0.17
CA GLY A 24 -16.94 -11.37 1.38
C GLY A 24 -18.40 -11.03 1.08
N PHE A 25 -18.63 -10.21 0.05
CA PHE A 25 -19.98 -9.85 -0.38
C PHE A 25 -20.79 -11.06 -0.85
N TYR A 26 -20.27 -11.88 -1.76
CA TYR A 26 -21.00 -13.05 -2.28
C TYR A 26 -21.17 -14.15 -1.23
N GLN A 27 -20.23 -14.29 -0.30
CA GLN A 27 -20.39 -15.17 0.86
C GLN A 27 -21.56 -14.71 1.74
N TRP A 28 -21.63 -13.42 2.08
CA TRP A 28 -22.77 -12.86 2.81
C TRP A 28 -24.07 -12.99 2.01
N LEU A 29 -24.06 -12.70 0.71
CA LEU A 29 -25.24 -12.76 -0.15
C LEU A 29 -25.81 -14.17 -0.26
N SER A 30 -24.95 -15.19 -0.28
CA SER A 30 -25.36 -16.61 -0.32
C SER A 30 -26.14 -17.06 0.91
N LEU A 31 -26.00 -16.36 2.04
CA LEU A 31 -26.78 -16.63 3.25
C LEU A 31 -28.19 -16.00 3.21
N GLN A 32 -28.39 -14.97 2.39
CA GLN A 32 -29.66 -14.24 2.31
C GLN A 32 -30.51 -14.66 1.12
N LEU A 33 -29.87 -15.02 0.01
CA LEU A 33 -30.51 -15.42 -1.23
C LEU A 33 -29.98 -16.79 -1.63
N ALA A 34 -30.88 -17.65 -2.12
CA ALA A 34 -30.50 -18.90 -2.75
C ALA A 34 -29.73 -18.59 -4.04
N LEU A 35 -28.42 -18.39 -3.93
CA LEU A 35 -27.53 -18.20 -5.06
C LEU A 35 -27.19 -19.58 -5.64
N PRO A 36 -27.53 -19.87 -6.90
CA PRO A 36 -27.26 -21.19 -7.50
C PRO A 36 -25.77 -21.50 -7.64
N ALA A 37 -24.93 -20.47 -7.78
CA ALA A 37 -23.47 -20.58 -7.74
C ALA A 37 -22.85 -19.22 -7.41
N ASN A 38 -21.73 -19.22 -6.69
CA ASN A 38 -20.97 -18.01 -6.40
C ASN A 38 -20.14 -17.60 -7.64
N PRO A 39 -20.39 -16.43 -8.26
CA PRO A 39 -19.71 -16.03 -9.49
C PRO A 39 -18.22 -15.70 -9.28
N VAL A 40 -17.76 -15.55 -8.03
CA VAL A 40 -16.35 -15.30 -7.71
C VAL A 40 -15.61 -16.54 -7.22
N ASP A 41 -16.27 -17.69 -7.15
CA ASP A 41 -15.61 -18.96 -6.90
C ASP A 41 -14.72 -19.35 -8.08
N GLY A 42 -13.51 -19.82 -7.78
CA GLY A 42 -12.50 -20.17 -8.79
C GLY A 42 -11.78 -18.97 -9.45
N VAL A 43 -12.20 -17.73 -9.20
CA VAL A 43 -11.50 -16.54 -9.73
C VAL A 43 -10.17 -16.36 -9.00
N ARG A 44 -9.07 -16.56 -9.73
CA ARG A 44 -7.71 -16.42 -9.21
C ARG A 44 -7.19 -15.01 -9.45
N ALA A 45 -6.77 -14.34 -8.38
CA ALA A 45 -6.10 -13.05 -8.51
C ALA A 45 -4.75 -13.22 -9.25
N PRO A 46 -4.34 -12.23 -10.05
CA PRO A 46 -3.01 -12.23 -10.65
C PRO A 46 -1.92 -12.33 -9.57
N ARG A 47 -0.94 -13.19 -9.83
CA ARG A 47 0.14 -13.48 -8.90
C ARG A 47 1.06 -12.26 -8.83
N ARG A 48 1.10 -11.62 -7.66
CA ARG A 48 1.92 -10.42 -7.42
C ARG A 48 3.39 -10.81 -7.19
N ALA A 49 4.31 -10.11 -7.85
CA ALA A 49 5.71 -10.11 -7.44
C ALA A 49 5.84 -9.36 -6.11
N LYS A 50 6.41 -10.02 -5.08
CA LYS A 50 6.72 -9.36 -3.81
C LYS A 50 7.82 -8.33 -4.07
N SER A 51 7.45 -7.06 -4.21
CA SER A 51 8.41 -5.98 -3.98
C SER A 51 8.65 -5.94 -2.48
N LEU A 52 9.87 -6.29 -2.07
CA LEU A 52 10.33 -5.96 -0.73
C LEU A 52 10.23 -4.44 -0.61
N PRO A 53 9.50 -3.90 0.38
CA PRO A 53 9.62 -2.49 0.67
C PRO A 53 11.09 -2.25 0.99
N LYS A 54 11.75 -1.39 0.22
CA LYS A 54 13.06 -0.88 0.60
C LYS A 54 12.78 0.01 1.80
N ALA A 55 12.85 -0.55 3.00
CA ALA A 55 12.87 0.25 4.21
C ALA A 55 14.04 1.22 4.02
N LEU A 56 13.75 2.53 4.06
CA LEU A 56 14.81 3.51 4.09
C LEU A 56 15.60 3.24 5.37
N ALA A 57 16.91 3.04 5.26
CA ALA A 57 17.72 2.83 6.46
C ALA A 57 17.63 4.08 7.35
N VAL A 58 17.69 3.90 8.66
CA VAL A 58 17.65 5.03 9.62
C VAL A 58 18.75 6.04 9.27
N ASP A 59 19.92 5.54 8.86
CA ASP A 59 21.07 6.36 8.46
C ASP A 59 20.79 7.21 7.21
N ASP A 60 20.06 6.67 6.22
CA ASP A 60 19.66 7.41 5.02
C ASP A 60 18.68 8.55 5.38
N ALA A 61 17.77 8.32 6.32
CA ALA A 61 16.83 9.32 6.79
C ALA A 61 17.55 10.46 7.56
N VAL A 62 18.52 10.10 8.41
CA VAL A 62 19.35 11.08 9.13
C VAL A 62 20.19 11.89 8.16
N GLN A 63 20.80 11.26 7.15
CA GLN A 63 21.60 11.97 6.14
C GLN A 63 20.76 12.97 5.34
N LEU A 64 19.51 12.61 4.99
CA LEU A 64 18.59 13.50 4.29
C LEU A 64 18.18 14.71 5.15
N LEU A 65 18.03 14.49 6.46
CA LEU A 65 17.73 15.55 7.42
C LEU A 65 18.91 16.52 7.61
N GLU A 66 20.13 15.97 7.65
CA GLU A 66 21.36 16.74 7.87
C GLU A 66 21.86 17.47 6.61
N ALA A 67 21.42 17.06 5.41
CA ALA A 67 21.77 17.72 4.15
C ALA A 67 21.25 19.18 4.03
N ASN A 68 20.21 19.55 4.79
CA ASN A 68 19.60 20.89 4.75
C ASN A 68 20.22 21.89 5.74
N ARG A 69 21.48 21.69 6.17
CA ARG A 69 22.14 22.53 7.20
C ARG A 69 22.77 23.83 6.70
N HIS A 70 22.65 24.18 5.42
CA HIS A 70 23.33 25.34 4.85
C HIS A 70 22.47 26.62 4.96
N GLY A 71 22.57 27.32 6.09
CA GLY A 71 21.94 28.63 6.27
C GLY A 71 21.44 28.90 7.69
N HIS A 72 20.82 30.06 7.90
CA HIS A 72 20.03 30.34 9.10
C HIS A 72 18.69 29.61 8.93
N PRO A 73 18.31 28.69 9.83
CA PRO A 73 17.15 27.85 9.60
C PRO A 73 15.86 28.65 9.69
N GLU A 74 15.05 28.60 8.63
CA GLU A 74 13.73 29.22 8.62
C GLU A 74 12.78 28.46 9.58
N PRO A 75 11.80 29.11 10.22
CA PRO A 75 10.87 28.44 11.13
C PRO A 75 10.17 27.20 10.53
N ALA A 76 9.92 27.21 9.22
CA ALA A 76 9.35 26.08 8.50
C ALA A 76 10.28 24.86 8.44
N GLU A 77 11.59 25.08 8.34
CA GLU A 77 12.59 24.01 8.30
C GLU A 77 12.73 23.32 9.65
N LEU A 78 12.67 24.10 10.74
CA LEU A 78 12.64 23.56 12.11
C LEU A 78 11.39 22.72 12.36
N CYS A 79 10.23 23.16 11.86
CA CYS A 79 8.98 22.41 11.97
C CYS A 79 9.06 21.08 11.18
N ASN A 80 9.51 21.14 9.92
CA ASN A 80 9.72 19.95 9.10
C ASN A 80 10.68 18.96 9.77
N ARG A 81 11.76 19.45 10.36
CA ARG A 81 12.71 18.63 11.12
C ARG A 81 12.04 17.93 12.29
N ALA A 82 11.31 18.67 13.13
CA ALA A 82 10.60 18.09 14.27
C ALA A 82 9.58 17.04 13.81
N MET A 83 8.87 17.28 12.70
CA MET A 83 7.93 16.31 12.12
C MET A 83 8.65 15.04 11.66
N PHE A 84 9.79 15.14 10.99
CA PHE A 84 10.58 13.97 10.58
C PHE A 84 11.14 13.21 11.78
N GLU A 85 11.70 13.90 12.77
CA GLU A 85 12.24 13.30 13.98
C GLU A 85 11.15 12.52 14.75
N LEU A 86 9.96 13.12 14.90
CA LEU A 86 8.81 12.46 15.51
C LEU A 86 8.39 11.23 14.69
N LEU A 87 8.26 11.34 13.37
CA LEU A 87 7.82 10.26 12.49
C LEU A 87 8.76 9.04 12.56
N TYR A 88 10.08 9.28 12.53
CA TYR A 88 11.09 8.22 12.56
C TYR A 88 11.34 7.64 13.96
N SER A 89 11.31 8.45 15.02
CA SER A 89 11.52 7.97 16.39
C SER A 89 10.35 7.15 16.93
N SER A 90 9.12 7.49 16.54
CA SER A 90 7.90 6.85 17.05
C SER A 90 7.23 5.91 16.05
N GLY A 91 7.74 5.81 14.82
CA GLY A 91 7.19 4.94 13.78
C GLY A 91 5.76 5.30 13.38
N LEU A 92 5.38 6.58 13.51
CA LEU A 92 4.06 7.06 13.15
C LEU A 92 3.80 6.86 11.65
N ARG A 93 2.56 6.51 11.31
CA ARG A 93 2.14 6.35 9.92
C ARG A 93 1.53 7.64 9.43
N VAL A 94 1.99 8.12 8.29
CA VAL A 94 1.31 9.20 7.56
C VAL A 94 0.02 8.61 6.99
N SER A 95 -1.12 9.13 7.44
CA SER A 95 -2.46 8.73 7.02
C SER A 95 -3.05 9.69 6.00
#